data_AF-A0A3D3H505-F1
#
_entry.id   AF-A0A3D3H505-F1
#
_cell.length_a   1.000
_cell.length_b   1.000
_cell.length_c   1.000
_cell.angle_alpha   90.00
_cell.angle_beta   90.00
_cell.angle_gamma   90.00
#
_symmetry.space_group_name_H-M   'P 1'
#
loop_
_entity.id
_entity.type
_entity.pdbx_description
1 polymer ?
#
loop_
_entity_poly.entity_id
_entity_poly.type
_entity_poly.pdbx_seq_one_letter_code
_entity_poly.pdbx_strand_id
1 'polypeptide(L)'
;LRDGMNLVAKEYVASRIDNRGVLLLSEFAGAADELGSAIRINPHDIDGMKDAIMRAVEMPGTEQGRRMRTLRRRVLDHDVSDWSKSFLEALAAAKR
;
A
#
# COMPACT_ATOMS: atom_id res chain seq x y z
N LEU A 1 9.79 2.00 -14.79
CA LEU A 1 10.15 2.05 -13.36
C LEU A 1 9.23 1.08 -12.60
N ARG A 2 9.70 -0.14 -12.28
CA ARG A 2 8.93 -1.12 -11.50
C ARG A 2 9.67 -1.35 -10.19
N ASP A 3 8.93 -1.34 -9.09
CA ASP A 3 9.46 -1.60 -7.76
C ASP A 3 8.94 -2.97 -7.30
N GLY A 4 9.85 -3.84 -6.84
CA GLY A 4 9.49 -5.18 -6.37
C GLY A 4 8.62 -5.13 -5.11
N MET A 5 8.95 -4.27 -4.14
CA MET A 5 8.15 -4.04 -2.94
C MET A 5 8.45 -2.66 -2.37
N ASN A 6 7.43 -1.80 -2.35
CA ASN A 6 7.59 -0.46 -1.82
C ASN A 6 7.39 -0.45 -0.30
N LEU A 7 8.48 -0.60 0.45
CA LEU A 7 8.43 -0.60 1.92
C LEU A 7 8.09 0.79 2.48
N VAL A 8 8.49 1.87 1.80
CA VAL A 8 8.16 3.25 2.21
C VAL A 8 6.65 3.46 2.27
N ALA A 9 5.88 2.86 1.36
CA ALA A 9 4.42 2.88 1.41
C ALA A 9 3.88 2.18 2.66
N LYS A 10 4.45 1.03 3.05
CA LYS A 10 4.07 0.30 4.28
C LYS A 10 4.48 1.08 5.53
N GLU A 11 5.66 1.69 5.55
CA GLU A 11 6.15 2.54 6.65
C GLU A 11 5.26 3.78 6.84
N TYR A 12 4.86 4.44 5.75
CA TYR A 12 3.92 5.55 5.79
C TYR A 12 2.62 5.12 6.48
N VAL A 13 2.02 4.02 6.05
CA VAL A 13 0.81 3.45 6.65
C VAL A 13 1.01 3.12 8.13
N ALA A 14 2.12 2.47 8.48
CA ALA A 14 2.46 2.10 9.85
C ALA A 14 2.66 3.32 10.76
N SER A 15 3.22 4.42 10.24
CA SER A 15 3.47 5.66 10.98
C SER A 15 2.21 6.48 11.28
N ARG A 16 1.14 6.32 10.50
CA ARG A 16 -0.12 7.10 10.63
C ARG A 16 -1.04 6.56 11.72
N ILE A 17 -0.60 6.65 12.98
CA ILE A 17 -1.36 6.20 14.16
C ILE A 17 -2.65 7.00 14.41
N ASP A 18 -2.72 8.22 13.88
CA ASP A 18 -3.90 9.09 13.94
C ASP A 18 -4.97 8.75 12.89
N ASN A 19 -4.72 7.72 12.05
CA ASN A 19 -5.54 7.32 10.91
C ASN A 19 -5.78 8.45 9.89
N ARG A 20 -4.92 9.46 9.81
CA ARG A 20 -5.05 10.53 8.81
C ARG A 20 -4.10 10.33 7.64
N GLY A 21 -4.33 11.10 6.59
CA GLY A 21 -3.53 11.08 5.38
C GLY A 21 -4.05 10.10 4.33
N VAL A 22 -3.57 10.29 3.11
CA VAL A 22 -3.96 9.51 1.94
C VAL A 22 -2.69 8.99 1.27
N LEU A 23 -2.67 7.69 1.00
CA LEU A 23 -1.59 7.06 0.25
C LEU A 23 -1.96 7.03 -1.24
N LEU A 24 -1.16 7.73 -2.05
CA LEU A 24 -1.11 7.53 -3.50
C LEU A 24 -0.03 6.49 -3.79
N LEU A 25 -0.37 5.49 -4.60
CA LEU A 25 0.54 4.38 -4.89
C LEU A 25 0.48 4.01 -6.36
N SER A 26 1.66 3.94 -6.98
CA SER A 26 1.80 3.44 -8.35
C SER A 26 1.23 2.04 -8.49
N GLU A 27 0.50 1.79 -9.57
CA GLU A 27 0.06 0.43 -9.92
C GLU A 27 1.22 -0.52 -10.20
N PHE A 28 2.41 0.01 -10.50
CA PHE A 28 3.61 -0.77 -10.81
C PHE A 28 4.52 -1.06 -9.61
N ALA A 29 4.15 -0.64 -8.39
CA ALA A 29 4.91 -0.93 -7.18
C ALA A 29 4.38 -2.21 -6.53
N GLY A 30 5.18 -3.22 -6.17
CA GLY A 30 4.64 -4.49 -5.65
C GLY A 30 3.77 -4.40 -4.38
N ALA A 31 3.88 -3.31 -3.60
CA ALA A 31 2.97 -3.05 -2.48
C ALA A 31 1.52 -2.77 -2.92
N ALA A 32 1.33 -2.46 -4.20
CA ALA A 32 0.09 -2.32 -4.94
C ALA A 32 -0.98 -3.33 -4.54
N ASP A 33 -0.62 -4.59 -4.67
CA ASP A 33 -1.55 -5.71 -4.63
C ASP A 33 -2.03 -5.98 -3.20
N GLU A 34 -1.24 -5.55 -2.22
CA GLU A 34 -1.59 -5.62 -0.81
C GLU A 34 -2.39 -4.37 -0.37
N LEU A 35 -1.95 -3.17 -0.77
CA LEU A 35 -2.45 -1.90 -0.27
C LEU A 35 -3.68 -1.39 -1.05
N GLY A 36 -4.69 -2.24 -1.23
CA GLY A 36 -5.83 -1.97 -2.12
C GLY A 36 -6.72 -0.76 -1.76
N SER A 37 -6.61 -0.20 -0.55
CA SER A 37 -7.33 1.02 -0.16
C SER A 37 -6.61 2.33 -0.53
N ALA A 38 -5.37 2.23 -1.02
CA ALA A 38 -4.62 3.36 -1.56
C ALA A 38 -5.27 3.89 -2.85
N ILE A 39 -5.02 5.17 -3.17
CA ILE A 39 -5.38 5.71 -4.49
C ILE A 39 -4.32 5.21 -5.47
N ARG A 40 -4.77 4.39 -6.43
CA ARG A 40 -3.90 3.90 -7.50
C ARG A 40 -3.63 4.99 -8.51
N ILE A 41 -2.37 5.13 -8.91
CA ILE A 41 -1.96 6.04 -9.98
C ILE A 41 -1.15 5.29 -11.02
N ASN A 42 -1.31 5.68 -12.28
CA ASN A 42 -0.36 5.35 -13.34
C ASN A 42 0.63 6.51 -13.45
N PRO A 43 1.93 6.32 -13.16
CA PRO A 43 2.93 7.39 -13.23
C PRO A 43 3.15 7.94 -14.65
N HIS A 44 2.67 7.24 -15.70
CA HIS A 44 2.73 7.73 -17.08
C HIS A 44 1.51 8.56 -17.48
N ASP A 45 0.46 8.58 -16.65
CA ASP A 45 -0.74 9.40 -16.83
C ASP A 45 -0.65 10.63 -15.93
N ILE A 46 -0.10 11.72 -16.48
CA ILE A 46 0.12 12.97 -15.75
C ILE A 46 -1.19 13.61 -15.31
N ASP A 47 -2.23 13.58 -16.16
CA ASP A 47 -3.53 14.16 -15.83
C ASP A 47 -4.24 13.34 -14.76
N GLY A 48 -4.25 12.01 -14.88
CA GLY A 48 -4.80 11.14 -13.85
C GLY A 48 -4.09 11.28 -12.51
N MET A 49 -2.76 11.50 -12.52
CA MET A 49 -1.99 11.75 -11.30
C MET A 49 -2.34 13.10 -10.66
N LYS A 50 -2.51 14.16 -11.46
CA LYS A 50 -2.96 15.48 -10.98
C LYS A 50 -4.32 15.35 -10.30
N ASP A 51 -5.27 14.67 -10.94
CA ASP A 51 -6.61 14.47 -10.39
C ASP A 51 -6.58 13.63 -9.11
N ALA A 52 -5.72 12.59 -9.05
CA ALA A 52 -5.52 11.78 -7.86
C ALA A 52 -4.95 12.58 -6.68
N ILE A 53 -4.01 13.50 -6.94
CA ILE A 53 -3.44 14.39 -5.93
C ILE A 53 -4.52 15.34 -5.40
N MET A 54 -5.27 16.00 -6.30
CA MET A 54 -6.36 16.90 -5.91
C MET A 54 -7.41 16.19 -5.06
N ARG A 55 -7.84 15.00 -5.50
CA ARG A 55 -8.75 14.14 -4.75
C ARG A 55 -8.23 13.82 -3.35
N ALA A 56 -6.94 13.57 -3.19
CA ALA A 56 -6.36 13.23 -1.91
C ALA A 56 -6.30 14.43 -0.95
N VAL A 57 -5.97 15.60 -1.47
CA VAL A 57 -5.96 16.86 -0.71
C VAL A 57 -7.37 17.22 -0.24
N GLU A 58 -8.38 17.02 -1.08
CA GLU A 58 -9.77 17.35 -0.78
C GLU A 58 -10.53 16.25 -0.02
N MET A 59 -9.88 15.10 0.22
CA MET A 59 -10.54 13.93 0.83
C MET A 59 -11.04 14.25 2.25
N PRO A 60 -12.33 14.03 2.56
CA PRO A 60 -12.85 14.22 3.91
C PRO A 60 -12.14 13.35 4.93
N GLY A 61 -11.88 13.87 6.14
CA GLY A 61 -11.16 13.15 7.19
C GLY A 61 -11.80 11.82 7.58
N THR A 62 -13.13 11.68 7.46
CA THR A 62 -13.85 10.43 7.67
C THR A 62 -13.48 9.36 6.64
N GLU A 63 -13.34 9.74 5.37
CA GLU A 63 -12.88 8.84 4.30
C GLU A 63 -11.40 8.49 4.46
N GLN A 64 -10.55 9.48 4.77
CA GLN A 64 -9.12 9.24 5.06
C GLN A 64 -8.97 8.20 6.17
N GLY A 65 -9.69 8.40 7.29
CA GLY A 65 -9.73 7.48 8.43
C GLY A 65 -10.15 6.07 8.05
N ARG A 66 -11.21 5.94 7.24
CA ARG A 66 -11.68 4.63 6.78
C ARG A 66 -10.62 3.91 5.96
N ARG A 67 -10.01 4.59 4.97
CA ARG A 67 -8.98 4.01 4.10
C ARG A 67 -7.73 3.65 4.90
N MET A 68 -7.26 4.55 5.76
CA MET A 68 -6.05 4.35 6.54
C MET A 68 -6.18 3.17 7.51
N ARG A 69 -7.33 3.00 8.17
CA ARG A 69 -7.58 1.81 9.01
C ARG A 69 -7.48 0.51 8.24
N THR A 70 -8.04 0.44 7.03
CA THR A 70 -7.93 -0.74 6.16
C THR A 70 -6.49 -1.01 5.75
N LEU A 71 -5.75 0.02 5.35
CA LEU A 71 -4.32 -0.09 5.01
C LEU A 71 -3.50 -0.59 6.20
N ARG A 72 -3.69 0.02 7.38
CA ARG A 72 -2.97 -0.35 8.61
C ARG A 72 -3.25 -1.79 9.00
N ARG A 73 -4.51 -2.22 8.95
CA ARG A 73 -4.88 -3.62 9.22
C ARG A 73 -4.13 -4.55 8.27
N ARG A 74 -4.09 -4.26 6.97
CA ARG A 74 -3.37 -5.09 6.00
C ARG A 74 -1.88 -5.20 6.31
N VAL A 75 -1.23 -4.08 6.65
CA VAL A 75 0.21 -4.04 6.98
C VAL A 75 0.51 -4.80 8.27
N LEU A 76 -0.39 -4.75 9.26
CA LEU A 76 -0.24 -5.50 10.52
C LEU A 76 -0.50 -7.01 10.34
N ASP A 77 -1.48 -7.38 9.52
CA ASP A 77 -1.86 -8.77 9.26
C ASP A 77 -0.86 -9.51 8.33
N HIS A 78 0.06 -8.79 7.68
CA HIS A 78 1.02 -9.35 6.72
C HIS A 78 2.40 -8.71 6.95
N ASP A 79 3.01 -9.06 8.07
CA ASP A 79 4.34 -8.55 8.43
C ASP A 79 5.47 -9.36 7.77
N VAL A 80 6.71 -8.93 8.01
CA VAL A 80 7.91 -9.58 7.46
C VAL A 80 8.05 -11.04 7.92
N SER A 81 7.51 -11.39 9.08
CA SER A 81 7.56 -12.73 9.64
C SER A 81 6.67 -13.67 8.84
N ASP A 82 5.45 -13.23 8.52
CA ASP A 82 4.51 -13.98 7.69
C ASP A 82 5.04 -14.19 6.27
N TRP A 83 5.64 -13.15 5.67
CA TRP A 83 6.31 -13.29 4.38
C TRP A 83 7.46 -14.30 4.42
N SER A 84 8.33 -14.20 5.42
CA SER A 84 9.48 -15.09 5.58
C SER A 84 9.05 -16.55 5.73
N LYS A 85 8.01 -16.77 6.55
CA LYS A 85 7.42 -18.09 6.76
C LYS A 85 6.84 -18.66 5.47
N SER A 86 6.01 -17.88 4.77
CA SER A 86 5.40 -18.27 3.50
C SER A 86 6.45 -18.63 2.44
N PHE A 87 7.53 -17.85 2.34
CA PHE A 87 8.62 -18.12 1.41
C PHE A 87 9.36 -19.42 1.75
N LEU A 88 9.69 -19.64 3.03
CA LEU A 88 10.37 -20.86 3.47
C LEU A 88 9.49 -22.11 3.30
N GLU A 89 8.19 -22.01 3.55
CA GLU A 89 7.23 -23.07 3.30
C GLU A 89 7.15 -23.43 1.81
N ALA A 90 7.05 -22.43 0.93
CA ALA A 90 7.06 -22.64 -0.51
C ALA A 90 8.39 -23.27 -1.00
N LEU A 91 9.53 -22.82 -0.46
CA LEU A 91 10.85 -23.39 -0.79
C LEU A 91 10.97 -24.85 -0.33
N ALA A 92 10.44 -25.18 0.86
CA ALA A 92 10.41 -26.54 1.37
C ALA A 92 9.52 -27.45 0.53
N ALA A 93 8.38 -26.94 0.05
CA ALA A 93 7.47 -27.68 -0.84
C ALA A 93 8.10 -27.93 -2.22
N ALA A 94 8.82 -26.98 -2.78
CA ALA A 94 9.49 -27.11 -4.09
C ALA A 94 10.70 -28.07 -4.07
N LYS A 95 11.24 -28.39 -2.90
CA LYS A 95 12.31 -29.39 -2.72
C LYS A 95 11.82 -30.84 -2.67
N ARG A 96 10.50 -31.07 -2.63
CA ARG A 96 9.90 -32.40 -2.66
C ARG A 96 9.59 -32.87 -4.07
#